data_AF-A0A417HM06-F1
#
_entry.id   AF-A0A417HM06-F1
#
_cell.length_a   1.000
_cell.length_b   1.000
_cell.length_c   1.000
_cell.angle_alpha   90.00
_cell.angle_beta   90.00
_cell.angle_gamma   90.00
#
_symmetry.space_group_name_H-M   'P 1'
#
loop_
_entity.id
_entity.type
_entity.pdbx_description
1 polymer ?
#
loop_
_entity_poly.entity_id
_entity_poly.type
_entity_poly.pdbx_seq_one_letter_code
_entity_poly.pdbx_strand_id
1 'polypeptide(L)'
;MVNLTIDHIPVTVPEGTTILDAARSAGIHIPSLCYLRGVNEIGACRVCVVELSGMDRLVPACNNVVEEGMEVLTSSPKVRETRRINVELLLSQHDCHCATCVRSGNCSLQTIANDLNILDLPFEKKVPETRWDRSFPLFRDASKCIKCMRCIQICDKVQTLNIWDVAATGSRTTVDVSLNRKITQADCSLCGQCITHCPVGALRERDDTRQVFEALADPNKITVVQVAPAVRTAWGEFMGLSPEQATVKRMVAALRRIGFDYIFDTNFAADLTIMEEGSEFLQRLKNPGAFKAPMFTSCCPGWVRFLKSQYPDMVSQLSTAKSPQQMFGAVAKSYYAQLLGVDPQRIYSVSIMPCLAKKQEAALPTMESAGAGPDVDVVLTTRELSRMIRAEHIIPAELYEEEFDEPLGVASGAGVIFGATGGVMEAALRSAYCLVTGKNPSPDAFQDVRGMDGWKESTFHIADTPIRVAVVSGLGNARRLIQALRRGEVQYDFVEVMACPGGCSGGGGQPIHDGQELAESRSEKLYGLDAISDLRFSHENPSVQRLYKDFLVRPLSEKAHHLLHTDHTAWEMPLSPENQKN
;
A
#
# COMPACT_ATOMS: atom_id res chain seq x y z
N MET A 1 -8.38 -31.47 21.51
CA MET A 1 -7.84 -30.49 22.47
C MET A 1 -6.61 -31.11 23.09
N VAL A 2 -5.59 -30.30 23.39
CA VAL A 2 -4.33 -30.70 24.01
C VAL A 2 -4.16 -29.88 25.28
N ASN A 3 -3.79 -30.52 26.38
CA ASN A 3 -3.49 -29.89 27.66
C ASN A 3 -1.98 -29.84 27.88
N LEU A 4 -1.49 -28.67 28.30
CA LEU A 4 -0.09 -28.43 28.60
C LEU A 4 0.04 -27.40 29.72
N THR A 5 1.26 -27.22 30.22
CA THR A 5 1.59 -26.20 31.21
C THR A 5 2.62 -25.25 30.61
N ILE A 6 2.36 -23.94 30.63
CA ILE A 6 3.32 -22.91 30.20
C ILE A 6 3.58 -21.98 31.38
N ASP A 7 4.83 -21.90 31.84
CA ASP A 7 5.22 -21.13 33.04
C ASP A 7 4.32 -21.42 34.27
N HIS A 8 4.05 -22.70 34.50
CA HIS A 8 3.17 -23.22 35.56
C HIS A 8 1.67 -22.88 35.41
N ILE A 9 1.27 -22.28 34.28
CA ILE A 9 -0.12 -21.99 33.96
C ILE A 9 -0.67 -23.13 33.10
N PRO A 10 -1.76 -23.81 33.51
CA PRO A 10 -2.42 -24.82 32.69
C PRO A 10 -3.08 -24.15 31.48
N VAL A 11 -2.86 -24.71 30.29
CA VAL A 11 -3.36 -24.20 29.01
C VAL A 11 -4.01 -25.36 28.26
N THR A 12 -5.15 -25.10 27.63
CA THR A 12 -5.82 -26.06 26.75
C THR A 12 -6.08 -25.41 25.40
N VAL A 13 -5.56 -26.01 24.32
CA VAL A 13 -5.68 -25.49 22.95
C VAL A 13 -6.04 -26.59 21.95
N PRO A 14 -6.49 -26.26 20.73
CA PRO A 14 -6.65 -27.25 19.67
C PRO A 14 -5.33 -27.97 19.34
N GLU A 15 -5.42 -29.23 18.93
CA GLU A 15 -4.26 -29.98 18.43
C GLU A 15 -3.67 -29.30 17.19
N GLY A 16 -2.34 -29.33 17.06
CA GLY A 16 -1.61 -28.64 15.99
C GLY A 16 -1.34 -27.15 16.24
N THR A 17 -1.78 -26.59 17.37
CA THR A 17 -1.44 -25.21 17.78
C THR A 17 0.06 -25.11 18.07
N THR A 18 0.72 -24.04 17.59
CA THR A 18 2.15 -23.80 17.90
C THR A 18 2.33 -23.41 19.37
N ILE A 19 3.50 -23.69 19.95
CA ILE A 19 3.83 -23.26 21.32
C ILE A 19 3.70 -21.73 21.45
N LEU A 20 4.12 -20.99 20.42
CA LEU A 20 4.01 -19.52 20.39
C LEU A 20 2.56 -19.05 20.49
N ASP A 21 1.63 -19.72 19.79
CA ASP A 21 0.22 -19.34 19.82
C ASP A 21 -0.49 -19.82 21.08
N ALA A 22 -0.12 -20.98 21.61
CA ALA A 22 -0.61 -21.44 22.91
C ALA A 22 -0.20 -20.46 24.02
N ALA A 23 1.06 -20.01 24.05
CA ALA A 23 1.53 -19.00 24.99
C ALA A 23 0.73 -17.68 24.87
N ARG A 24 0.47 -17.20 23.65
CA ARG A 24 -0.35 -16.00 23.41
C ARG A 24 -1.77 -16.14 23.96
N SER A 25 -2.41 -17.30 23.79
CA SER A 25 -3.76 -17.55 24.34
C SER A 25 -3.81 -17.50 25.88
N ALA A 26 -2.67 -17.76 26.54
CA ALA A 26 -2.51 -17.68 27.98
C ALA A 26 -2.03 -16.29 28.47
N GLY A 27 -1.94 -15.29 27.58
CA GLY A 27 -1.40 -13.96 27.91
C GLY A 27 0.12 -13.92 28.10
N ILE A 28 0.84 -14.98 27.70
CA ILE A 28 2.29 -15.08 27.83
C ILE A 28 2.95 -14.60 26.54
N HIS A 29 3.83 -13.60 26.66
CA HIS A 29 4.54 -13.04 25.52
C HIS A 29 5.90 -13.73 25.30
N ILE A 30 6.04 -14.41 24.16
CA ILE A 30 7.33 -14.92 23.67
C ILE A 30 7.79 -14.03 22.51
N PRO A 31 8.96 -13.36 22.59
CA PRO A 31 9.43 -12.47 21.55
C PRO A 31 9.82 -13.24 20.28
N SER A 32 9.64 -12.61 19.12
CA SER A 32 10.02 -13.20 17.83
C SER A 32 10.39 -12.11 16.81
N LEU A 33 11.27 -12.42 15.87
CA LEU A 33 11.68 -11.49 14.80
C LEU A 33 11.33 -12.00 13.40
N CYS A 34 11.80 -13.21 13.07
CA CYS A 34 11.58 -13.77 11.74
C CYS A 34 10.16 -14.29 11.57
N TYR A 35 9.49 -14.71 12.65
CA TYR A 35 8.15 -15.25 12.57
C TYR A 35 7.18 -14.18 12.03
N LEU A 36 6.40 -14.57 11.03
CA LEU A 36 5.26 -13.83 10.52
C LEU A 36 4.15 -14.84 10.26
N ARG A 37 3.07 -14.75 11.05
CA ARG A 37 1.97 -15.73 11.07
C ARG A 37 1.50 -16.07 9.66
N GLY A 38 1.49 -17.36 9.30
CA GLY A 38 0.99 -17.85 8.02
C GLY A 38 1.87 -17.53 6.80
N VAL A 39 2.97 -16.79 6.98
CA VAL A 39 3.83 -16.34 5.87
C VAL A 39 5.26 -16.83 6.03
N ASN A 40 5.88 -16.64 7.20
CA ASN A 40 7.29 -16.98 7.44
C ASN A 40 7.49 -17.64 8.80
N GLU A 41 7.72 -18.95 8.80
CA GLU A 41 7.74 -19.79 10.01
C GLU A 41 9.05 -20.59 10.13
N ILE A 42 10.15 -20.01 9.63
CA ILE A 42 11.44 -20.70 9.49
C ILE A 42 12.21 -20.87 10.82
N GLY A 43 11.80 -20.18 11.89
CA GLY A 43 12.46 -20.24 13.21
C GLY A 43 13.94 -19.81 13.25
N ALA A 44 14.44 -19.18 12.18
CA ALA A 44 15.87 -18.94 11.98
C ALA A 44 16.49 -17.93 12.96
N CYS A 45 15.74 -16.93 13.43
CA CYS A 45 16.26 -15.91 14.35
C CYS A 45 16.53 -16.43 15.77
N ARG A 46 15.93 -17.59 16.15
CA ARG A 46 16.04 -18.20 17.48
C ARG A 46 15.74 -17.27 18.67
N VAL A 47 14.99 -16.18 18.46
CA VAL A 47 14.53 -15.31 19.56
C VAL A 47 13.36 -15.94 20.33
N CYS A 48 12.50 -16.69 19.62
CA CYS A 48 11.33 -17.38 20.20
C CYS A 48 11.66 -18.71 20.91
N VAL A 49 12.92 -18.93 21.32
CA VAL A 49 13.31 -20.16 22.00
C VAL A 49 12.63 -20.28 23.36
N VAL A 50 12.25 -21.51 23.69
CA VAL A 50 11.66 -21.94 24.97
C VAL A 50 12.32 -23.25 25.42
N GLU A 51 12.20 -23.55 26.70
CA GLU A 51 12.66 -24.81 27.30
C GLU A 51 11.47 -25.75 27.51
N LEU A 52 11.68 -27.04 27.25
CA LEU A 52 10.71 -28.10 27.53
C LEU A 52 11.26 -28.96 28.67
N SER A 53 10.46 -29.22 29.71
CA SER A 53 10.88 -30.11 30.80
C SER A 53 11.28 -31.48 30.27
N GLY A 54 12.42 -32.00 30.71
CA GLY A 54 12.96 -33.29 30.26
C GLY A 54 13.70 -33.26 28.91
N MET A 55 13.84 -32.09 28.26
CA MET A 55 14.65 -31.93 27.06
C MET A 55 15.87 -31.01 27.29
N ASP A 56 17.05 -31.51 26.93
CA ASP A 56 18.29 -30.74 27.01
C ASP A 56 18.41 -29.63 25.96
N ARG A 57 17.62 -29.64 24.89
CA ARG A 57 17.73 -28.64 23.81
C ARG A 57 16.58 -27.65 23.90
N LEU A 58 16.90 -26.36 23.70
CA LEU A 58 15.87 -25.35 23.53
C LEU A 58 15.20 -25.49 22.17
N VAL A 59 13.89 -25.29 22.11
CA VAL A 59 13.10 -25.41 20.89
C VAL A 59 12.53 -24.05 20.50
N PRO A 60 12.43 -23.72 19.20
CA PRO A 60 11.74 -22.51 18.76
C PRO A 60 10.23 -22.67 18.89
N ALA A 61 9.58 -21.79 19.65
CA ALA A 61 8.14 -21.85 19.88
C ALA A 61 7.29 -21.60 18.62
N CYS A 62 7.84 -20.88 17.64
CA CYS A 62 7.07 -20.38 16.50
C CYS A 62 6.74 -21.43 15.42
N ASN A 63 7.40 -22.58 15.43
CA ASN A 63 7.18 -23.66 14.45
C ASN A 63 7.25 -25.07 15.06
N ASN A 64 7.12 -25.18 16.39
CA ASN A 64 6.88 -26.44 17.08
C ASN A 64 5.46 -26.41 17.64
N VAL A 65 4.74 -27.52 17.47
CA VAL A 65 3.37 -27.71 17.98
C VAL A 65 3.39 -28.18 19.42
N VAL A 66 2.30 -27.92 20.14
CA VAL A 66 2.11 -28.44 21.50
C VAL A 66 1.68 -29.91 21.48
N GLU A 67 2.10 -30.67 22.48
CA GLU A 67 1.69 -32.06 22.72
C GLU A 67 1.13 -32.21 24.14
N GLU A 68 0.36 -33.29 24.36
CA GLU A 68 -0.30 -33.55 25.64
C GLU A 68 0.73 -33.72 26.76
N GLY A 69 0.51 -33.02 27.87
CA GLY A 69 1.39 -33.05 29.04
C GLY A 69 2.70 -32.29 28.87
N MET A 70 2.89 -31.52 27.79
CA MET A 70 4.05 -30.66 27.65
C MET A 70 4.15 -29.67 28.82
N GLU A 71 5.38 -29.48 29.32
CA GLU A 71 5.71 -28.40 30.25
C GLU A 71 6.71 -27.47 29.59
N VAL A 72 6.30 -26.22 29.38
CA VAL A 72 7.08 -25.20 28.68
C VAL A 72 7.49 -24.10 29.66
N LEU A 73 8.78 -23.77 29.66
CA LEU A 73 9.33 -22.62 30.39
C LEU A 73 9.80 -21.58 29.39
N THR A 74 9.22 -20.37 29.43
CA THR A 74 9.49 -19.32 28.44
C THR A 74 10.61 -18.37 28.85
N SER A 75 11.05 -18.46 30.11
CA SER A 75 12.02 -17.53 30.71
C SER A 75 12.98 -18.20 31.70
N SER A 76 13.29 -19.49 31.55
CA SER A 76 14.35 -20.14 32.34
C SER A 76 15.71 -19.42 32.16
N PRO A 77 16.69 -19.60 33.08
CA PRO A 77 18.02 -19.01 32.93
C PRO A 77 18.66 -19.32 31.57
N LYS A 78 18.49 -20.55 31.08
CA LYS A 78 18.99 -21.02 29.79
C LYS A 78 18.32 -20.30 28.61
N VAL A 79 17.01 -20.12 28.67
CA VAL A 79 16.24 -19.41 27.64
C VAL A 79 16.64 -17.93 27.59
N ARG A 80 16.76 -17.27 28.74
CA ARG A 80 17.16 -15.86 28.84
C ARG A 80 18.53 -15.63 28.20
N GLU A 81 19.51 -16.45 28.60
CA GLU A 81 20.89 -16.33 28.10
C GLU A 81 20.98 -16.60 26.60
N THR A 82 20.36 -17.69 26.14
CA THR A 82 20.39 -18.05 24.70
C THR A 82 19.73 -16.98 23.85
N ARG A 83 18.59 -16.44 24.29
CA ARG A 83 17.88 -15.37 23.58
C ARG A 83 18.73 -14.11 23.51
N ARG A 84 19.40 -13.72 24.60
CA ARG A 84 20.32 -12.59 24.64
C ARG A 84 21.45 -12.76 23.63
N ILE A 85 22.16 -13.88 23.66
CA ILE A 85 23.26 -14.18 22.73
C ILE A 85 22.78 -14.12 21.27
N ASN A 86 21.61 -14.69 20.95
CA ASN A 86 21.07 -14.65 19.59
C ASN A 86 20.84 -13.21 19.10
N VAL A 87 20.35 -12.32 19.96
CA VAL A 87 20.13 -10.92 19.61
C VAL A 87 21.46 -10.17 19.51
N GLU A 88 22.42 -10.40 20.40
CA GLU A 88 23.77 -9.82 20.32
C GLU A 88 24.48 -10.23 19.00
N LEU A 89 24.32 -11.48 18.56
CA LEU A 89 24.84 -11.95 17.27
C LEU A 89 24.16 -11.25 16.08
N LEU A 90 22.85 -11.04 16.12
CA LEU A 90 22.16 -10.25 15.10
C LEU A 90 22.68 -8.81 15.06
N LEU A 91 22.86 -8.19 16.22
CA LEU A 91 23.37 -6.82 16.35
C LEU A 91 24.82 -6.69 15.88
N SER A 92 25.65 -7.75 16.02
CA SER A 92 27.02 -7.77 15.48
C SER A 92 27.08 -7.61 13.95
N GLN A 93 26.00 -7.94 13.24
CA GLN A 93 25.90 -7.79 11.78
C GLN A 93 24.95 -6.66 11.36
N HIS A 94 24.50 -5.83 12.31
CA HIS A 94 23.50 -4.80 12.09
C HIS A 94 24.06 -3.40 12.33
N ASP A 95 23.67 -2.44 11.50
CA ASP A 95 23.99 -1.05 11.74
C ASP A 95 23.05 -0.36 12.75
N CYS A 96 23.48 -0.30 14.00
CA CYS A 96 22.72 0.26 15.13
C CYS A 96 22.74 1.80 15.24
N HIS A 97 22.83 2.55 14.14
CA HIS A 97 22.65 4.01 14.15
C HIS A 97 21.15 4.37 14.22
N CYS A 98 20.51 4.06 15.34
CA CYS A 98 19.06 4.17 15.50
C CYS A 98 18.55 5.61 15.39
N ALA A 99 19.33 6.61 15.82
CA ALA A 99 18.93 8.03 15.79
C ALA A 99 18.63 8.56 14.37
N THR A 100 19.27 7.99 13.34
CA THR A 100 19.06 8.38 11.93
C THR A 100 18.20 7.37 11.16
N CYS A 101 17.71 6.33 11.84
CA CYS A 101 16.96 5.27 11.20
C CYS A 101 15.46 5.62 11.09
N VAL A 102 14.87 5.42 9.91
CA VAL A 102 13.43 5.65 9.66
C VAL A 102 12.51 4.73 10.48
N ARG A 103 13.07 3.69 11.12
CA ARG A 103 12.37 2.75 12.00
C ARG A 103 12.60 3.01 13.49
N SER A 104 13.26 4.11 13.83
CA SER A 104 13.43 4.51 15.23
C SER A 104 12.06 4.68 15.90
N GLY A 105 11.84 3.96 17.00
CA GLY A 105 10.58 3.97 17.75
C GLY A 105 9.55 2.91 17.32
N ASN A 106 9.75 2.20 16.20
CA ASN A 106 8.89 1.08 15.79
C ASN A 106 9.67 -0.12 15.20
N CYS A 107 10.95 -0.26 15.53
CA CYS A 107 11.82 -1.35 15.08
C CYS A 107 11.76 -2.51 16.08
N SER A 108 11.34 -3.71 15.64
CA SER A 108 11.19 -4.86 16.53
C SER A 108 12.53 -5.35 17.09
N LEU A 109 13.63 -5.22 16.32
CA LEU A 109 14.97 -5.53 16.83
C LEU A 109 15.39 -4.55 17.93
N GLN A 110 15.08 -3.26 17.76
CA GLN A 110 15.39 -2.23 18.75
C GLN A 110 14.62 -2.50 20.06
N THR A 111 13.31 -2.76 19.96
CA THR A 111 12.48 -3.12 21.11
C THR A 111 13.03 -4.34 21.84
N ILE A 112 13.26 -5.45 21.13
CA ILE A 112 13.75 -6.69 21.75
C ILE A 112 15.15 -6.51 22.37
N ALA A 113 16.05 -5.76 21.74
CA ALA A 113 17.37 -5.50 22.30
C ALA A 113 17.29 -4.69 23.61
N ASN A 114 16.40 -3.69 23.65
CA ASN A 114 16.13 -2.90 24.84
C ASN A 114 15.49 -3.75 25.95
N ASP A 115 14.50 -4.59 25.61
CA ASP A 115 13.80 -5.47 26.56
C ASP A 115 14.74 -6.51 27.19
N LEU A 116 15.77 -6.94 26.46
CA LEU A 116 16.82 -7.84 26.94
C LEU A 116 17.97 -7.10 27.65
N ASN A 117 17.87 -5.78 27.81
CA ASN A 117 18.87 -4.91 28.43
C ASN A 117 20.28 -5.11 27.83
N ILE A 118 20.37 -5.13 26.50
CA ILE A 118 21.66 -5.21 25.78
C ILE A 118 22.23 -3.81 25.64
N LEU A 119 23.24 -3.50 26.45
CA LEU A 119 23.91 -2.19 26.48
C LEU A 119 25.21 -2.18 25.67
N ASP A 120 25.92 -3.31 25.67
CA ASP A 120 27.19 -3.50 25.01
C ASP A 120 27.16 -4.78 24.15
N LEU A 121 27.99 -4.81 23.09
CA LEU A 121 28.11 -5.96 22.20
C LEU A 121 29.45 -6.68 22.43
N PRO A 122 29.45 -7.95 22.86
CA PRO A 122 30.70 -8.69 23.10
C PRO A 122 31.34 -9.21 21.79
N PHE A 123 30.60 -9.18 20.67
CA PHE A 123 31.04 -9.72 19.39
C PHE A 123 31.61 -8.63 18.46
N GLU A 124 32.60 -9.02 17.64
CA GLU A 124 33.15 -8.15 16.59
C GLU A 124 32.06 -7.74 15.59
N LYS A 125 31.91 -6.43 15.35
CA LYS A 125 30.89 -5.90 14.45
C LYS A 125 31.31 -6.08 12.98
N LYS A 126 30.56 -6.86 12.20
CA LYS A 126 30.77 -7.13 10.78
C LYS A 126 29.50 -6.84 9.98
N VAL A 127 29.37 -5.61 9.53
CA VAL A 127 28.18 -5.12 8.83
C VAL A 127 28.35 -5.32 7.31
N PRO A 128 27.33 -5.85 6.61
CA PRO A 128 27.39 -6.00 5.16
C PRO A 128 27.26 -4.64 4.44
N GLU A 129 28.03 -4.47 3.37
CA GLU A 129 27.90 -3.31 2.48
C GLU A 129 26.72 -3.48 1.50
N THR A 130 26.21 -2.36 1.00
CA THR A 130 25.12 -2.34 0.01
C THR A 130 25.46 -1.46 -1.17
N ARG A 131 25.24 -1.97 -2.37
CA ARG A 131 25.20 -1.18 -3.61
C ARG A 131 23.75 -1.12 -4.08
N TRP A 132 23.11 0.04 -3.94
CA TRP A 132 21.71 0.23 -4.33
C TRP A 132 21.51 1.58 -5.01
N ASP A 133 20.66 1.60 -6.04
CA ASP A 133 20.28 2.83 -6.74
C ASP A 133 19.31 3.65 -5.88
N ARG A 134 19.77 4.82 -5.43
CA ARG A 134 19.00 5.73 -4.56
C ARG A 134 17.86 6.45 -5.29
N SER A 135 17.85 6.43 -6.63
CA SER A 135 16.77 7.02 -7.42
C SER A 135 15.54 6.12 -7.50
N PHE A 136 15.69 4.81 -7.28
CA PHE A 136 14.57 3.86 -7.35
C PHE A 136 13.60 4.05 -6.17
N PRO A 137 12.27 4.00 -6.37
CA PRO A 137 11.29 4.26 -5.30
C PRO A 137 11.39 3.35 -4.07
N LEU A 138 11.87 2.12 -4.26
CA LEU A 138 12.18 1.19 -3.16
C LEU A 138 13.67 1.26 -2.85
N PHE A 139 14.01 1.45 -1.58
CA PHE A 139 15.40 1.49 -1.10
C PHE A 139 15.69 0.30 -0.19
N ARG A 140 16.83 -0.34 -0.43
CA ARG A 140 17.35 -1.44 0.41
C ARG A 140 18.67 -1.05 1.05
N ASP A 141 18.80 -1.38 2.33
CA ASP A 141 20.00 -1.25 3.14
C ASP A 141 20.34 -2.61 3.78
N ALA A 142 21.32 -3.33 3.22
CA ALA A 142 21.77 -4.62 3.75
C ALA A 142 22.34 -4.49 5.16
N SER A 143 22.93 -3.34 5.50
CA SER A 143 23.56 -3.10 6.80
C SER A 143 22.55 -3.22 7.94
N LYS A 144 21.26 -3.02 7.65
CA LYS A 144 20.17 -3.13 8.61
C LYS A 144 19.39 -4.45 8.46
N CYS A 145 19.77 -5.33 7.54
CA CYS A 145 19.05 -6.58 7.29
C CYS A 145 19.42 -7.65 8.34
N ILE A 146 18.42 -8.18 9.04
CA ILE A 146 18.60 -9.29 9.98
C ILE A 146 18.42 -10.67 9.35
N LYS A 147 18.37 -10.75 8.01
CA LYS A 147 18.24 -12.01 7.25
C LYS A 147 17.10 -12.88 7.80
N CYS A 148 15.93 -12.26 7.99
CA CYS A 148 14.75 -12.93 8.53
C CYS A 148 13.87 -13.57 7.45
N MET A 149 14.13 -13.27 6.17
CA MET A 149 13.43 -13.78 4.99
C MET A 149 11.94 -13.39 4.91
N ARG A 150 11.41 -12.55 5.81
CA ARG A 150 10.02 -12.04 5.73
C ARG A 150 9.72 -11.35 4.41
N CYS A 151 10.64 -10.53 3.91
CA CYS A 151 10.52 -9.85 2.61
C CYS A 151 10.48 -10.83 1.42
N ILE A 152 11.22 -11.94 1.49
CA ILE A 152 11.18 -13.01 0.48
C ILE A 152 9.82 -13.68 0.54
N GLN A 153 9.44 -14.20 1.72
CA GLN A 153 8.20 -14.98 1.87
C GLN A 153 6.94 -14.19 1.51
N ILE A 154 6.84 -12.90 1.88
CA ILE A 154 5.67 -12.10 1.50
C ILE A 154 5.64 -11.83 -0.02
N CYS A 155 6.81 -11.63 -0.65
CA CYS A 155 6.91 -11.41 -2.08
C CYS A 155 6.56 -12.67 -2.89
N ASP A 156 6.91 -13.85 -2.34
CA ASP A 156 6.70 -15.14 -2.99
C ASP A 156 5.28 -15.65 -2.75
N LYS A 157 4.88 -15.81 -1.49
CA LYS A 157 3.64 -16.50 -1.12
C LYS A 157 2.40 -15.66 -1.32
N VAL A 158 2.49 -14.34 -1.14
CA VAL A 158 1.34 -13.42 -1.21
C VAL A 158 1.31 -12.65 -2.52
N GLN A 159 2.46 -12.12 -2.94
CA GLN A 159 2.53 -11.30 -4.16
C GLN A 159 2.88 -12.11 -5.41
N THR A 160 3.46 -13.31 -5.27
CA THR A 160 3.85 -14.19 -6.39
C THR A 160 4.75 -13.52 -7.44
N LEU A 161 5.72 -12.72 -6.97
CA LEU A 161 6.64 -11.97 -7.85
C LEU A 161 8.09 -12.45 -7.76
N ASN A 162 8.50 -13.12 -6.68
CA ASN A 162 9.84 -13.69 -6.54
C ASN A 162 10.99 -12.70 -6.80
N ILE A 163 10.82 -11.45 -6.32
CA ILE A 163 11.81 -10.38 -6.51
C ILE A 163 13.02 -10.56 -5.61
N TRP A 164 12.85 -11.16 -4.43
CA TRP A 164 13.92 -11.30 -3.44
C TRP A 164 14.36 -12.75 -3.34
N ASP A 165 15.66 -12.97 -3.09
CA ASP A 165 16.22 -14.28 -2.85
C ASP A 165 17.40 -14.21 -1.86
N VAL A 166 17.85 -15.36 -1.38
CA VAL A 166 19.09 -15.51 -0.63
C VAL A 166 20.26 -15.52 -1.61
N ALA A 167 21.18 -14.57 -1.45
CA ALA A 167 22.38 -14.43 -2.27
C ALA A 167 23.65 -14.71 -1.46
N ALA A 168 24.71 -15.09 -2.18
CA ALA A 168 26.03 -15.46 -1.65
C ALA A 168 25.99 -16.67 -0.69
N THR A 169 27.12 -16.95 -0.02
CA THR A 169 27.30 -18.16 0.82
C THR A 169 28.12 -17.87 2.07
N GLY A 170 27.97 -18.73 3.09
CA GLY A 170 28.72 -18.66 4.34
C GLY A 170 28.48 -17.36 5.10
N SER A 171 29.55 -16.71 5.55
CA SER A 171 29.48 -15.41 6.24
C SER A 171 28.97 -14.27 5.35
N ARG A 172 28.97 -14.45 4.01
CA ARG A 172 28.53 -13.43 3.05
C ARG A 172 27.05 -13.53 2.69
N THR A 173 26.33 -14.54 3.19
CA THR A 173 24.91 -14.73 2.91
C THR A 173 24.10 -13.48 3.23
N THR A 174 23.29 -13.03 2.27
CA THR A 174 22.44 -11.84 2.38
C THR A 174 21.13 -12.05 1.62
N VAL A 175 20.15 -11.17 1.79
CA VAL A 175 18.93 -11.16 0.97
C VAL A 175 19.10 -10.13 -0.12
N ASP A 176 19.03 -10.48 -1.40
CA ASP A 176 19.17 -9.53 -2.51
C ASP A 176 18.15 -9.79 -3.63
N VAL A 177 18.19 -9.00 -4.70
CA VAL A 177 17.32 -9.19 -5.87
C VAL A 177 17.61 -10.54 -6.52
N SER A 178 16.55 -11.29 -6.81
CA SER A 178 16.63 -12.61 -7.41
C SER A 178 17.37 -12.61 -8.75
N LEU A 179 18.06 -13.72 -9.03
CA LEU A 179 18.87 -13.91 -10.24
C LEU A 179 20.01 -12.88 -10.37
N ASN A 180 20.45 -12.27 -9.26
CA ASN A 180 21.53 -11.27 -9.23
C ASN A 180 21.28 -10.08 -10.18
N ARG A 181 20.01 -9.72 -10.36
CA ARG A 181 19.59 -8.58 -11.20
C ARG A 181 19.75 -7.27 -10.45
N LYS A 182 19.85 -6.15 -11.18
CA LYS A 182 19.60 -4.83 -10.57
C LYS A 182 18.10 -4.67 -10.34
N ILE A 183 17.71 -3.96 -9.28
CA ILE A 183 16.29 -3.71 -9.02
C ILE A 183 15.58 -2.97 -10.16
N THR A 184 16.30 -2.10 -10.87
CA THR A 184 15.79 -1.36 -12.05
C THR A 184 15.50 -2.25 -13.25
N GLN A 185 16.07 -3.46 -13.27
CA GLN A 185 15.86 -4.48 -14.31
C GLN A 185 14.90 -5.58 -13.84
N ALA A 186 14.40 -5.49 -12.60
CA ALA A 186 13.47 -6.45 -12.05
C ALA A 186 12.03 -6.06 -12.37
N ASP A 187 11.19 -7.08 -12.54
CA ASP A 187 9.75 -7.02 -12.78
C ASP A 187 8.95 -6.66 -11.51
N CYS A 188 9.56 -5.93 -10.58
CA CYS A 188 8.98 -5.54 -9.31
C CYS A 188 7.77 -4.61 -9.51
N SER A 189 6.64 -4.96 -8.90
CA SER A 189 5.40 -4.15 -8.94
C SER A 189 5.45 -2.90 -8.07
N LEU A 190 6.47 -2.72 -7.22
CA LEU A 190 6.55 -1.62 -6.24
C LEU A 190 5.36 -1.57 -5.25
N CYS A 191 4.70 -2.70 -4.99
CA CYS A 191 3.60 -2.78 -4.01
C CYS A 191 4.05 -2.43 -2.58
N GLY A 192 5.34 -2.59 -2.26
CA GLY A 192 5.93 -2.23 -0.97
C GLY A 192 5.58 -3.16 0.19
N GLN A 193 4.93 -4.30 -0.06
CA GLN A 193 4.60 -5.30 0.98
C GLN A 193 5.84 -5.84 1.71
N CYS A 194 6.98 -5.93 1.01
CA CYS A 194 8.25 -6.29 1.63
C CYS A 194 8.76 -5.24 2.64
N ILE A 195 8.34 -3.98 2.52
CA ILE A 195 8.68 -2.90 3.46
C ILE A 195 7.80 -3.00 4.71
N THR A 196 6.48 -3.12 4.55
CA THR A 196 5.53 -3.21 5.68
C THR A 196 5.78 -4.44 6.55
N HIS A 197 6.28 -5.52 5.94
CA HIS A 197 6.62 -6.75 6.63
C HIS A 197 8.11 -6.86 7.00
N CYS A 198 8.91 -5.82 6.84
CA CYS A 198 10.28 -5.80 7.36
C CYS A 198 10.23 -5.42 8.86
N PRO A 199 10.83 -6.19 9.79
CA PRO A 199 10.84 -5.82 11.21
C PRO A 199 11.83 -4.72 11.57
N VAL A 200 12.66 -4.28 10.61
CA VAL A 200 13.82 -3.40 10.81
C VAL A 200 13.95 -2.38 9.67
N GLY A 201 14.94 -1.49 9.72
CA GLY A 201 15.17 -0.43 8.73
C GLY A 201 15.83 -0.86 7.43
N ALA A 202 15.78 -2.15 7.06
CA ALA A 202 16.48 -2.68 5.88
C ALA A 202 15.79 -2.35 4.55
N LEU A 203 14.48 -2.12 4.58
CA LEU A 203 13.67 -1.77 3.42
C LEU A 203 12.86 -0.53 3.76
N ARG A 204 12.86 0.46 2.86
CA ARG A 204 12.08 1.70 3.00
C ARG A 204 11.77 2.29 1.63
N GLU A 205 10.92 3.31 1.62
CA GLU A 205 10.73 4.18 0.47
C GLU A 205 11.94 5.09 0.23
N ARG A 206 12.12 5.49 -1.04
CA ARG A 206 12.91 6.69 -1.38
C ARG A 206 12.26 7.88 -0.70
N ASP A 207 13.08 8.67 -0.02
CA ASP A 207 12.63 9.83 0.74
C ASP A 207 12.72 11.07 -0.15
N ASP A 208 11.57 11.66 -0.48
CA ASP A 208 11.43 12.81 -1.37
C ASP A 208 11.05 14.10 -0.59
N THR A 209 11.01 14.03 0.74
CA THR A 209 10.66 15.15 1.63
C THR A 209 11.51 16.40 1.41
N ARG A 210 12.83 16.24 1.19
CA ARG A 210 13.72 17.37 0.87
C ARG A 210 13.32 18.11 -0.41
N GLN A 211 12.90 17.39 -1.45
CA GLN A 211 12.47 18.02 -2.71
C GLN A 211 11.22 18.88 -2.50
N VAL A 212 10.33 18.44 -1.61
CA VAL A 212 9.12 19.19 -1.25
C VAL A 212 9.48 20.42 -0.43
N PHE A 213 10.36 20.32 0.57
CA PHE A 213 10.83 21.50 1.31
C PHE A 213 11.54 22.53 0.41
N GLU A 214 12.31 22.07 -0.56
CA GLU A 214 12.93 22.94 -1.57
C GLU A 214 11.89 23.64 -2.45
N ALA A 215 10.79 22.97 -2.79
CA ALA A 215 9.70 23.58 -3.54
C ALA A 215 8.90 24.59 -2.70
N LEU A 216 8.65 24.28 -1.41
CA LEU A 216 7.99 25.18 -0.46
C LEU A 216 8.81 26.46 -0.21
N ALA A 217 10.14 26.37 -0.29
CA ALA A 217 11.05 27.50 -0.11
C ALA A 217 11.23 28.36 -1.38
N ASP A 218 10.76 27.91 -2.55
CA ASP A 218 10.93 28.61 -3.83
C ASP A 218 9.74 29.55 -4.09
N PRO A 219 9.92 30.89 -4.00
CA PRO A 219 8.83 31.86 -4.17
C PRO A 219 8.27 31.91 -5.60
N ASN A 220 8.94 31.29 -6.58
CA ASN A 220 8.45 31.24 -7.96
C ASN A 220 7.45 30.10 -8.18
N LYS A 221 7.40 29.14 -7.26
CA LYS A 221 6.49 27.99 -7.32
C LYS A 221 5.20 28.27 -6.56
N ILE A 222 4.14 27.63 -7.03
CA ILE A 222 2.84 27.55 -6.36
C ILE A 222 2.66 26.08 -5.99
N THR A 223 2.81 25.78 -4.71
CA THR A 223 2.79 24.42 -4.20
C THR A 223 1.36 23.95 -3.98
N VAL A 224 1.01 22.88 -4.68
CA VAL A 224 -0.31 22.26 -4.60
C VAL A 224 -0.14 20.86 -4.04
N VAL A 225 -0.82 20.51 -2.95
CA VAL A 225 -0.78 19.16 -2.38
C VAL A 225 -2.14 18.48 -2.48
N GLN A 226 -2.17 17.23 -2.95
CA GLN A 226 -3.36 16.38 -2.93
C GLN A 226 -3.17 15.19 -1.99
N VAL A 227 -4.24 14.78 -1.31
CA VAL A 227 -4.19 13.67 -0.33
C VAL A 227 -5.08 12.49 -0.72
N ALA A 228 -4.48 11.31 -0.83
CA ALA A 228 -5.19 10.08 -1.18
C ALA A 228 -6.20 9.62 -0.11
N PRO A 229 -7.25 8.87 -0.50
CA PRO A 229 -8.30 8.44 0.42
C PRO A 229 -7.76 7.71 1.65
N ALA A 230 -6.90 6.71 1.47
CA ALA A 230 -6.42 5.88 2.59
C ALA A 230 -5.45 6.61 3.56
N VAL A 231 -4.87 7.75 3.18
CA VAL A 231 -3.96 8.52 4.05
C VAL A 231 -4.73 9.05 5.26
N ARG A 232 -5.96 9.54 5.07
CA ARG A 232 -6.78 10.12 6.15
C ARG A 232 -7.13 9.11 7.26
N THR A 233 -7.03 7.82 6.97
CA THR A 233 -7.32 6.76 7.95
C THR A 233 -6.11 6.32 8.77
N ALA A 234 -4.90 6.72 8.34
CA ALA A 234 -3.65 6.20 8.85
C ALA A 234 -2.62 7.27 9.28
N TRP A 235 -2.73 8.52 8.79
CA TRP A 235 -1.72 9.57 9.02
C TRP A 235 -1.40 9.82 10.49
N GLY A 236 -2.39 9.70 11.39
CA GLY A 236 -2.25 9.94 12.82
C GLY A 236 -1.61 8.81 13.63
N GLU A 237 -1.45 7.60 13.06
CA GLU A 237 -1.07 6.40 13.81
C GLU A 237 0.32 6.50 14.45
N PHE A 238 1.31 7.02 13.71
CA PHE A 238 2.68 7.19 14.23
C PHE A 238 2.84 8.36 15.20
N MET A 239 1.84 9.23 15.29
CA MET A 239 1.83 10.37 16.20
C MET A 239 1.02 10.08 17.48
N GLY A 240 0.46 8.87 17.61
CA GLY A 240 -0.34 8.48 18.77
C GLY A 240 -1.64 9.25 18.92
N LEU A 241 -2.18 9.80 17.82
CA LEU A 241 -3.43 10.56 17.84
C LEU A 241 -4.61 9.62 18.11
N SER A 242 -5.56 10.07 18.94
CA SER A 242 -6.83 9.37 19.09
C SER A 242 -7.67 9.47 17.79
N PRO A 243 -8.68 8.60 17.59
CA PRO A 243 -9.57 8.69 16.42
C PRO A 243 -10.21 10.07 16.26
N GLU A 244 -10.57 10.74 17.37
CA GLU A 244 -11.18 12.07 17.39
C GLU A 244 -10.18 13.17 17.03
N GLN A 245 -8.88 12.92 17.20
CA GLN A 245 -7.81 13.84 16.86
C GLN A 245 -7.24 13.61 15.45
N ALA A 246 -7.36 12.40 14.92
CA ALA A 246 -6.80 12.02 13.62
C ALA A 246 -7.72 12.38 12.44
N THR A 247 -8.44 13.51 12.52
CA THR A 247 -9.38 13.94 11.48
C THR A 247 -8.66 14.43 10.23
N VAL A 248 -9.33 14.31 9.07
CA VAL A 248 -8.81 14.82 7.80
C VAL A 248 -8.58 16.34 7.85
N LYS A 249 -9.42 17.07 8.58
CA LYS A 249 -9.33 18.54 8.68
C LYS A 249 -8.14 19.00 9.51
N ARG A 250 -7.74 18.23 10.53
CA ARG A 250 -6.49 18.51 11.26
C ARG A 250 -5.25 18.18 10.44
N MET A 251 -5.32 17.16 9.57
CA MET A 251 -4.26 16.90 8.61
C MET A 251 -4.12 18.06 7.62
N VAL A 252 -5.22 18.64 7.14
CA VAL A 252 -5.19 19.85 6.29
C VAL A 252 -4.56 21.02 7.04
N ALA A 253 -4.97 21.30 8.28
CA ALA A 253 -4.35 22.33 9.11
C ALA A 253 -2.83 22.10 9.28
N ALA A 254 -2.40 20.84 9.45
CA ALA A 254 -0.98 20.51 9.53
C ALA A 254 -0.24 20.79 8.21
N LEU A 255 -0.82 20.42 7.07
CA LEU A 255 -0.25 20.73 5.75
C LEU A 255 -0.16 22.24 5.50
N ARG A 256 -1.15 23.01 5.96
CA ARG A 256 -1.11 24.47 5.85
C ARG A 256 -0.01 25.08 6.70
N ARG A 257 0.21 24.55 7.91
CA ARG A 257 1.33 24.96 8.77
C ARG A 257 2.70 24.56 8.22
N ILE A 258 2.80 23.45 7.47
CA ILE A 258 4.03 23.09 6.73
C ILE A 258 4.35 24.13 5.64
N GLY A 259 3.34 24.84 5.12
CA GLY A 259 3.52 25.95 4.19
C GLY A 259 3.03 25.69 2.76
N PHE A 260 2.20 24.67 2.52
CA PHE A 260 1.59 24.48 1.20
C PHE A 260 0.63 25.62 0.86
N ASP A 261 0.68 26.11 -0.38
CA ASP A 261 -0.20 27.21 -0.85
C ASP A 261 -1.65 26.73 -1.00
N TYR A 262 -1.84 25.55 -1.60
CA TYR A 262 -3.15 24.96 -1.81
C TYR A 262 -3.18 23.46 -1.45
N ILE A 263 -4.21 23.06 -0.71
CA ILE A 263 -4.38 21.73 -0.14
C ILE A 263 -5.71 21.17 -0.62
N PHE A 264 -5.64 20.08 -1.37
CA PHE A 264 -6.79 19.47 -2.03
C PHE A 264 -6.93 17.98 -1.72
N ASP A 265 -8.07 17.44 -2.11
CA ASP A 265 -8.43 16.04 -1.89
C ASP A 265 -8.29 15.25 -3.20
N THR A 266 -7.46 14.19 -3.22
CA THR A 266 -7.38 13.30 -4.39
C THR A 266 -8.73 12.63 -4.67
N ASN A 267 -9.62 12.55 -3.68
CA ASN A 267 -10.97 12.00 -3.86
C ASN A 267 -11.80 12.79 -4.89
N PHE A 268 -11.53 14.10 -5.08
CA PHE A 268 -12.11 14.87 -6.19
C PHE A 268 -11.76 14.22 -7.54
N ALA A 269 -10.49 13.85 -7.72
CA ALA A 269 -10.04 13.17 -8.93
C ALA A 269 -10.41 11.68 -8.98
N ALA A 270 -10.74 11.07 -7.83
CA ALA A 270 -11.36 9.75 -7.80
C ALA A 270 -12.76 9.80 -8.42
N ASP A 271 -13.54 10.84 -8.12
CA ASP A 271 -14.82 11.07 -8.78
C ASP A 271 -14.65 11.29 -10.29
N LEU A 272 -13.64 12.05 -10.73
CA LEU A 272 -13.28 12.17 -12.15
C LEU A 272 -12.93 10.82 -12.79
N THR A 273 -12.16 9.99 -12.07
CA THR A 273 -11.78 8.66 -12.55
C THR A 273 -13.03 7.82 -12.79
N ILE A 274 -14.00 7.86 -11.88
CA ILE A 274 -15.29 7.17 -12.07
C ILE A 274 -16.07 7.70 -13.26
N MET A 275 -16.07 9.02 -13.50
CA MET A 275 -16.76 9.60 -14.64
C MET A 275 -16.17 9.09 -15.97
N GLU A 276 -14.86 9.01 -16.09
CA GLU A 276 -14.20 8.51 -17.31
C GLU A 276 -14.25 6.99 -17.41
N GLU A 277 -13.87 6.27 -16.36
CA GLU A 277 -13.79 4.80 -16.35
C GLU A 277 -15.18 4.15 -16.42
N GLY A 278 -16.18 4.71 -15.74
CA GLY A 278 -17.58 4.28 -15.85
C GLY A 278 -18.13 4.52 -17.26
N SER A 279 -17.79 5.66 -17.88
CA SER A 279 -18.20 5.94 -19.26
C SER A 279 -17.50 5.03 -20.27
N GLU A 280 -16.20 4.77 -20.07
CA GLU A 280 -15.41 3.85 -20.90
C GLU A 280 -15.97 2.44 -20.81
N PHE A 281 -16.29 1.95 -19.61
CA PHE A 281 -16.94 0.66 -19.41
C PHE A 281 -18.24 0.55 -20.22
N LEU A 282 -19.12 1.54 -20.09
CA LEU A 282 -20.39 1.57 -20.84
C LEU A 282 -20.18 1.64 -22.35
N GLN A 283 -19.15 2.34 -22.83
CA GLN A 283 -18.79 2.38 -24.24
C GLN A 283 -18.30 1.01 -24.74
N ARG A 284 -17.46 0.32 -23.97
CA ARG A 284 -16.97 -1.03 -24.29
C ARG A 284 -18.11 -2.06 -24.29
N LEU A 285 -19.01 -1.98 -23.31
CA LEU A 285 -20.17 -2.86 -23.17
C LEU A 285 -21.13 -2.76 -24.38
N LYS A 286 -21.33 -1.55 -24.91
CA LYS A 286 -22.19 -1.30 -26.09
C LYS A 286 -21.57 -1.77 -27.42
N ASN A 287 -20.27 -2.06 -27.46
CA ASN A 287 -19.54 -2.45 -28.67
C ASN A 287 -18.84 -3.82 -28.49
N PRO A 288 -19.61 -4.91 -28.29
CA PRO A 288 -19.03 -6.24 -28.11
C PRO A 288 -18.28 -6.64 -29.38
N GLY A 289 -16.95 -6.85 -29.27
CA GLY A 289 -16.06 -7.19 -30.38
C GLY A 289 -15.03 -6.11 -30.73
N ALA A 290 -15.24 -4.86 -30.34
CA ALA A 290 -14.22 -3.81 -30.48
C ALA A 290 -13.12 -3.91 -29.39
N PHE A 291 -13.47 -4.50 -28.24
CA PHE A 291 -12.58 -4.67 -27.09
C PHE A 291 -12.65 -6.09 -26.55
N LYS A 292 -11.52 -6.57 -26.01
CA LYS A 292 -11.45 -7.86 -25.33
C LYS A 292 -11.89 -7.71 -23.88
N ALA A 293 -12.89 -8.49 -23.46
CA ALA A 293 -13.34 -8.54 -22.07
C ALA A 293 -12.41 -9.40 -21.19
N PRO A 294 -12.36 -9.17 -19.86
CA PRO A 294 -12.98 -8.05 -19.13
C PRO A 294 -12.24 -6.72 -19.37
N MET A 295 -12.87 -5.59 -19.02
CA MET A 295 -12.12 -4.37 -18.72
C MET A 295 -11.48 -4.49 -17.33
N PHE A 296 -10.20 -4.15 -17.20
CA PHE A 296 -9.53 -4.07 -15.90
C PHE A 296 -9.40 -2.62 -15.45
N THR A 297 -9.52 -2.38 -14.15
CA THR A 297 -9.16 -1.07 -13.59
C THR A 297 -7.67 -0.77 -13.78
N SER A 298 -7.31 0.51 -13.89
CA SER A 298 -5.94 1.00 -14.15
C SER A 298 -5.37 1.88 -13.04
N CYS A 299 -6.17 2.21 -12.02
CA CYS A 299 -5.80 3.20 -10.99
C CYS A 299 -4.67 2.74 -10.04
N CYS A 300 -4.43 1.43 -9.93
CA CYS A 300 -3.39 0.83 -9.11
C CYS A 300 -2.10 0.62 -9.95
N PRO A 301 -1.05 1.43 -9.81
CA PRO A 301 0.17 1.28 -10.61
C PRO A 301 0.92 -0.03 -10.32
N GLY A 302 0.77 -0.60 -9.11
CA GLY A 302 1.34 -1.91 -8.81
C GLY A 302 0.70 -3.03 -9.63
N TRP A 303 -0.61 -2.91 -9.89
CA TRP A 303 -1.33 -3.81 -10.78
C TRP A 303 -0.93 -3.60 -12.25
N VAL A 304 -0.90 -2.34 -12.72
CA VAL A 304 -0.49 -2.03 -14.10
C VAL A 304 0.92 -2.57 -14.39
N ARG A 305 1.87 -2.37 -13.46
CA ARG A 305 3.24 -2.91 -13.57
C ARG A 305 3.26 -4.44 -13.61
N PHE A 306 2.45 -5.09 -12.77
CA PHE A 306 2.33 -6.56 -12.74
C PHE A 306 1.74 -7.10 -14.04
N LEU A 307 0.65 -6.51 -14.54
CA LEU A 307 0.03 -6.95 -15.78
C LEU A 307 1.00 -6.79 -16.95
N LYS A 308 1.69 -5.64 -17.07
CA LYS A 308 2.67 -5.41 -18.13
C LYS A 308 3.87 -6.35 -18.08
N SER A 309 4.36 -6.73 -16.90
CA SER A 309 5.53 -7.61 -16.79
C SER A 309 5.19 -9.11 -16.89
N GLN A 310 4.05 -9.52 -16.32
CA GLN A 310 3.67 -10.92 -16.20
C GLN A 310 2.70 -11.38 -17.31
N TYR A 311 1.85 -10.49 -17.82
CA TYR A 311 0.77 -10.78 -18.76
C TYR A 311 0.61 -9.69 -19.84
N PRO A 312 1.69 -9.37 -20.59
CA PRO A 312 1.71 -8.23 -21.51
C PRO A 312 0.63 -8.27 -22.60
N ASP A 313 0.19 -9.46 -23.00
CA ASP A 313 -0.89 -9.69 -23.98
C ASP A 313 -2.28 -9.24 -23.51
N MET A 314 -2.45 -8.94 -22.22
CA MET A 314 -3.71 -8.46 -21.64
C MET A 314 -3.69 -6.96 -21.32
N VAL A 315 -2.62 -6.23 -21.63
CA VAL A 315 -2.48 -4.80 -21.33
C VAL A 315 -3.56 -3.94 -21.99
N SER A 316 -4.00 -4.30 -23.19
CA SER A 316 -5.08 -3.59 -23.91
C SER A 316 -6.45 -3.67 -23.22
N GLN A 317 -6.58 -4.53 -22.20
CA GLN A 317 -7.81 -4.68 -21.44
C GLN A 317 -7.90 -3.69 -20.26
N LEU A 318 -6.81 -3.00 -19.91
CA LEU A 318 -6.84 -1.92 -18.92
C LEU A 318 -7.75 -0.78 -19.38
N SER A 319 -8.45 -0.17 -18.43
CA SER A 319 -9.05 1.14 -18.56
C SER A 319 -7.99 2.15 -18.99
N THR A 320 -8.33 3.00 -19.95
CA THR A 320 -7.44 4.06 -20.42
C THR A 320 -7.48 5.28 -19.51
N ALA A 321 -8.49 5.39 -18.64
CA ALA A 321 -8.54 6.41 -17.61
C ALA A 321 -7.26 6.39 -16.76
N LYS A 322 -6.68 7.57 -16.54
CA LYS A 322 -5.58 7.77 -15.59
C LYS A 322 -6.04 7.46 -14.17
N SER A 323 -5.08 7.24 -13.27
CA SER A 323 -5.42 7.15 -11.85
C SER A 323 -5.85 8.50 -11.27
N PRO A 324 -6.54 8.52 -10.11
CA PRO A 324 -6.93 9.75 -9.43
C PRO A 324 -5.76 10.72 -9.22
N GLN A 325 -4.57 10.20 -8.87
CA GLN A 325 -3.37 11.01 -8.69
C GLN A 325 -3.01 11.80 -9.96
N GLN A 326 -2.97 11.11 -11.10
CA GLN A 326 -2.50 11.69 -12.36
C GLN A 326 -3.57 12.57 -13.00
N MET A 327 -4.85 12.19 -12.89
CA MET A 327 -5.97 13.06 -13.27
C MET A 327 -5.94 14.37 -12.48
N PHE A 328 -5.71 14.30 -11.16
CA PHE A 328 -5.60 15.50 -10.34
C PHE A 328 -4.45 16.39 -10.81
N GLY A 329 -3.26 15.84 -11.02
CA GLY A 329 -2.09 16.58 -11.48
C GLY A 329 -2.34 17.31 -12.80
N ALA A 330 -2.91 16.60 -13.78
CA ALA A 330 -3.29 17.15 -15.07
C ALA A 330 -4.33 18.28 -14.92
N VAL A 331 -5.35 18.13 -14.07
CA VAL A 331 -6.36 19.16 -13.81
C VAL A 331 -5.77 20.37 -13.07
N ALA A 332 -4.88 20.15 -12.09
CA ALA A 332 -4.23 21.21 -11.35
C ALA A 332 -3.38 22.10 -12.28
N LYS A 333 -2.57 21.48 -13.15
CA LYS A 333 -1.71 22.19 -14.11
C LYS A 333 -2.43 22.69 -15.37
N SER A 334 -3.73 22.43 -15.53
CA SER A 334 -4.50 22.94 -16.67
C SER A 334 -5.65 23.83 -16.20
N TYR A 335 -6.75 23.22 -15.78
CA TYR A 335 -7.95 23.92 -15.35
C TYR A 335 -7.70 24.83 -14.14
N TYR A 336 -6.99 24.36 -13.11
CA TYR A 336 -6.78 25.17 -11.91
C TYR A 336 -5.79 26.32 -12.14
N ALA A 337 -4.73 26.08 -12.94
CA ALA A 337 -3.85 27.15 -13.42
C ALA A 337 -4.64 28.26 -14.13
N GLN A 338 -5.60 27.89 -14.99
CA GLN A 338 -6.49 28.83 -15.66
C GLN A 338 -7.37 29.60 -14.67
N LEU A 339 -7.93 28.93 -13.65
CA LEU A 339 -8.74 29.59 -12.62
C LEU A 339 -7.93 30.59 -11.79
N LEU A 340 -6.68 30.27 -11.48
CA LEU A 340 -5.77 31.16 -10.76
C LEU A 340 -5.21 32.30 -11.63
N GLY A 341 -5.30 32.18 -12.96
CA GLY A 341 -4.70 33.14 -13.88
C GLY A 341 -3.16 33.13 -13.85
N VAL A 342 -2.56 31.96 -13.61
CA VAL A 342 -1.11 31.77 -13.49
C VAL A 342 -0.57 30.87 -14.60
N ASP A 343 0.74 30.97 -14.86
CA ASP A 343 1.43 30.03 -15.74
C ASP A 343 1.40 28.61 -15.13
N PRO A 344 0.88 27.60 -15.83
CA PRO A 344 0.94 26.19 -15.44
C PRO A 344 2.29 25.71 -14.93
N GLN A 345 3.41 26.18 -15.50
CA GLN A 345 4.76 25.74 -15.13
C GLN A 345 5.16 26.19 -13.71
N ARG A 346 4.45 27.16 -13.15
CA ARG A 346 4.66 27.58 -11.75
C ARG A 346 4.02 26.63 -10.75
N ILE A 347 3.03 25.83 -11.16
CA ILE A 347 2.38 24.89 -10.25
C ILE A 347 3.31 23.70 -10.01
N TYR A 348 3.63 23.48 -8.73
CA TYR A 348 4.36 22.31 -8.27
C TYR A 348 3.41 21.37 -7.54
N SER A 349 2.98 20.31 -8.24
CA SER A 349 2.00 19.35 -7.76
C SER A 349 2.66 18.24 -6.93
N VAL A 350 2.32 18.19 -5.66
CA VAL A 350 2.73 17.17 -4.69
C VAL A 350 1.53 16.26 -4.40
N SER A 351 1.77 14.97 -4.26
CA SER A 351 0.73 14.05 -3.82
C SER A 351 1.16 13.21 -2.62
N ILE A 352 0.24 13.00 -1.68
CA ILE A 352 0.47 12.15 -0.50
C ILE A 352 -0.32 10.86 -0.67
N MET A 353 0.42 9.75 -0.71
CA MET A 353 -0.08 8.46 -1.16
C MET A 353 0.27 7.33 -0.19
N PRO A 354 -0.58 6.32 -0.02
CA PRO A 354 -0.24 5.13 0.77
C PRO A 354 0.65 4.14 -0.02
N CYS A 355 1.36 4.58 -1.07
CA CYS A 355 1.91 3.69 -2.10
C CYS A 355 3.25 4.17 -2.64
N LEU A 356 4.20 3.23 -2.84
CA LEU A 356 5.48 3.51 -3.49
C LEU A 356 5.37 3.51 -5.01
N ALA A 357 4.55 2.62 -5.59
CA ALA A 357 4.36 2.54 -7.03
C ALA A 357 3.83 3.85 -7.63
N LYS A 358 3.15 4.68 -6.82
CA LYS A 358 2.74 6.05 -7.19
C LYS A 358 3.92 6.99 -7.49
N LYS A 359 5.06 6.85 -6.80
CA LYS A 359 6.30 7.59 -7.12
C LYS A 359 6.80 7.24 -8.53
N GLN A 360 6.68 5.97 -8.93
CA GLN A 360 7.06 5.54 -10.28
C GLN A 360 6.03 5.96 -11.34
N GLU A 361 4.74 5.92 -11.00
CA GLU A 361 3.67 6.37 -11.89
C GLU A 361 3.85 7.85 -12.27
N ALA A 362 4.16 8.71 -11.31
CA ALA A 362 4.45 10.13 -11.55
C ALA A 362 5.68 10.37 -12.45
N ALA A 363 6.61 9.43 -12.48
CA ALA A 363 7.81 9.51 -13.30
C ALA A 363 7.65 8.86 -14.70
N LEU A 364 6.44 8.40 -15.07
CA LEU A 364 6.20 7.85 -16.40
C LEU A 364 6.24 8.96 -17.46
N PRO A 365 6.83 8.71 -18.64
CA PRO A 365 6.94 9.71 -19.69
C PRO A 365 5.58 10.16 -20.24
N THR A 366 4.53 9.35 -20.08
CA THR A 366 3.16 9.68 -20.51
C THR A 366 2.40 10.57 -19.52
N MET A 367 2.96 10.87 -18.35
CA MET A 367 2.29 11.63 -17.29
C MET A 367 2.73 13.10 -17.32
N GLU A 368 2.49 13.77 -18.45
CA GLU A 368 2.81 15.18 -18.70
C GLU A 368 1.73 15.88 -19.56
N SER A 369 0.48 15.44 -19.43
CA SER A 369 -0.59 15.81 -20.36
C SER A 369 -0.99 17.29 -20.31
N ALA A 370 -0.68 18.01 -19.24
CA ALA A 370 -0.91 19.45 -19.19
C ALA A 370 0.11 20.27 -20.02
N GLY A 371 1.18 19.66 -20.54
CA GLY A 371 2.23 20.36 -21.28
C GLY A 371 3.10 21.28 -20.41
N ALA A 372 3.07 21.09 -19.09
CA ALA A 372 3.72 21.93 -18.08
C ALA A 372 4.65 21.10 -17.18
N GLY A 373 5.41 20.19 -17.81
CA GLY A 373 6.17 19.16 -17.12
C GLY A 373 5.29 18.01 -16.61
N PRO A 374 5.79 17.20 -15.66
CA PRO A 374 5.05 16.07 -15.11
C PRO A 374 3.69 16.50 -14.52
N ASP A 375 2.64 15.71 -14.71
CA ASP A 375 1.32 15.98 -14.13
C ASP A 375 1.42 16.09 -12.60
N VAL A 376 2.21 15.21 -11.97
CA VAL A 376 2.58 15.25 -10.55
C VAL A 376 4.10 15.29 -10.43
N ASP A 377 4.63 16.34 -9.81
CA ASP A 377 6.08 16.56 -9.69
C ASP A 377 6.72 15.63 -8.65
N VAL A 378 6.08 15.49 -7.48
CA VAL A 378 6.61 14.66 -6.38
C VAL A 378 5.49 13.90 -5.66
N VAL A 379 5.81 12.68 -5.23
CA VAL A 379 4.92 11.85 -4.42
C VAL A 379 5.57 11.57 -3.08
N LEU A 380 4.85 11.84 -1.99
CA LEU A 380 5.20 11.47 -0.62
C LEU A 380 4.34 10.30 -0.16
N THR A 381 4.90 9.43 0.67
CA THR A 381 4.15 8.40 1.39
C THR A 381 3.49 8.95 2.64
N THR A 382 2.53 8.22 3.22
CA THR A 382 1.98 8.54 4.56
C THR A 382 3.09 8.66 5.61
N ARG A 383 4.12 7.81 5.53
CA ARG A 383 5.29 7.88 6.43
C ARG A 383 6.14 9.12 6.22
N GLU A 384 6.32 9.57 4.97
CA GLU A 384 7.01 10.82 4.65
C GLU A 384 6.25 12.03 5.19
N LEU A 385 4.92 12.06 5.07
CA LEU A 385 4.08 13.09 5.70
C LEU A 385 4.29 13.13 7.21
N SER A 386 4.23 11.98 7.91
CA SER A 386 4.46 11.94 9.36
C SER A 386 5.85 12.48 9.74
N ARG A 387 6.87 12.25 8.91
CA ARG A 387 8.21 12.80 9.13
C ARG A 387 8.25 14.31 8.92
N MET A 388 7.57 14.84 7.90
CA MET A 388 7.49 16.29 7.67
C MET A 388 6.77 17.01 8.82
N ILE A 389 5.62 16.51 9.28
CA ILE A 389 4.88 17.08 10.42
C ILE A 389 5.79 17.15 11.67
N ARG A 390 6.55 16.08 11.93
CA ARG A 390 7.51 16.03 13.03
C ARG A 390 8.68 16.99 12.85
N ALA A 391 9.19 17.13 11.62
CA ALA A 391 10.29 18.04 11.31
C ALA A 391 9.90 19.51 11.53
N GLU A 392 8.65 19.86 11.24
CA GLU A 392 8.09 21.19 11.49
C GLU A 392 7.61 21.39 12.94
N HIS A 393 7.86 20.43 13.83
CA HIS A 393 7.46 20.48 15.24
C HIS A 393 5.95 20.75 15.46
N ILE A 394 5.11 20.35 14.50
CA ILE A 394 3.67 20.53 14.56
C ILE A 394 3.09 19.49 15.53
N ILE A 395 2.21 19.93 16.43
CA ILE A 395 1.44 19.08 17.34
C ILE A 395 0.00 18.98 16.80
N PRO A 396 -0.35 17.95 16.02
CA PRO A 396 -1.64 17.92 15.32
C PRO A 396 -2.85 17.85 16.26
N ALA A 397 -2.65 17.31 17.47
CA ALA A 397 -3.69 17.22 18.50
C ALA A 397 -4.24 18.59 18.92
N GLU A 398 -3.43 19.65 18.79
CA GLU A 398 -3.75 21.03 19.20
C GLU A 398 -4.18 21.92 18.03
N LEU A 399 -4.26 21.36 16.81
CA LEU A 399 -4.71 22.12 15.65
C LEU A 399 -6.22 22.29 15.65
N TYR A 400 -6.66 23.50 15.32
CA TYR A 400 -8.01 23.72 14.84
C TYR A 400 -8.19 23.03 13.50
N GLU A 401 -9.42 22.58 13.24
CA GLU A 401 -9.77 21.93 11.98
C GLU A 401 -9.84 22.97 10.85
N GLU A 402 -9.27 22.64 9.70
CA GLU A 402 -9.33 23.44 8.49
C GLU A 402 -9.85 22.60 7.32
N GLU A 403 -10.64 23.22 6.44
CA GLU A 403 -11.16 22.55 5.25
C GLU A 403 -10.12 22.51 4.12
N PHE A 404 -10.29 21.55 3.22
CA PHE A 404 -9.61 21.57 1.92
C PHE A 404 -9.99 22.82 1.13
N ASP A 405 -9.08 23.25 0.25
CA ASP A 405 -9.30 24.39 -0.62
C ASP A 405 -10.27 24.05 -1.77
N GLU A 406 -11.05 25.03 -2.22
CA GLU A 406 -12.00 24.87 -3.33
C GLU A 406 -11.40 25.36 -4.67
N PRO A 407 -11.87 24.85 -5.84
CA PRO A 407 -12.95 23.88 -6.01
C PRO A 407 -12.51 22.41 -5.98
N LEU A 408 -11.21 22.12 -6.00
CA LEU A 408 -10.69 20.75 -6.13
C LEU A 408 -10.66 19.95 -4.81
N GLY A 409 -11.12 20.54 -3.71
CA GLY A 409 -11.24 19.86 -2.40
C GLY A 409 -12.57 19.15 -2.15
N VAL A 410 -13.58 19.36 -3.00
CA VAL A 410 -14.91 18.76 -2.85
C VAL A 410 -14.91 17.33 -3.39
N ALA A 411 -15.33 16.36 -2.59
CA ALA A 411 -15.35 14.95 -2.98
C ALA A 411 -16.63 14.24 -2.50
N SER A 412 -17.05 13.23 -3.26
CA SER A 412 -18.12 12.32 -2.85
C SER A 412 -17.62 11.18 -1.97
N GLY A 413 -18.52 10.54 -1.22
CA GLY A 413 -18.31 9.29 -0.51
C GLY A 413 -17.87 8.14 -1.44
N ALA A 414 -18.31 8.14 -2.71
CA ALA A 414 -17.80 7.20 -3.71
C ALA A 414 -16.30 7.40 -3.98
N GLY A 415 -15.82 8.65 -4.00
CA GLY A 415 -14.39 8.96 -4.07
C GLY A 415 -13.62 8.55 -2.81
N VAL A 416 -14.25 8.62 -1.63
CA VAL A 416 -13.64 8.24 -0.35
C VAL A 416 -13.35 6.74 -0.26
N ILE A 417 -14.26 5.88 -0.73
CA ILE A 417 -14.12 4.42 -0.60
C ILE A 417 -13.05 3.82 -1.53
N PHE A 418 -12.48 4.57 -2.48
CA PHE A 418 -11.38 4.13 -3.35
C PHE A 418 -10.18 3.52 -2.61
N GLY A 419 -9.98 3.91 -1.34
CA GLY A 419 -8.89 3.38 -0.54
C GLY A 419 -9.08 1.91 -0.12
N ALA A 420 -10.33 1.43 -0.09
CA ALA A 420 -10.70 0.06 0.26
C ALA A 420 -10.78 -0.84 -0.98
N THR A 421 -10.53 -2.13 -0.80
CA THR A 421 -10.75 -3.11 -1.88
C THR A 421 -12.23 -3.24 -2.22
N GLY A 422 -12.57 -3.10 -3.50
CA GLY A 422 -13.94 -3.08 -4.01
C GLY A 422 -14.58 -1.69 -4.02
N GLY A 423 -13.92 -0.68 -3.44
CA GLY A 423 -14.43 0.68 -3.44
C GLY A 423 -14.46 1.33 -4.83
N VAL A 424 -13.49 1.01 -5.69
CA VAL A 424 -13.47 1.53 -7.07
C VAL A 424 -14.59 0.90 -7.89
N MET A 425 -14.77 -0.41 -7.78
CA MET A 425 -15.85 -1.16 -8.40
C MET A 425 -17.21 -0.63 -7.96
N GLU A 426 -17.44 -0.48 -6.65
CA GLU A 426 -18.69 0.04 -6.11
C GLU A 426 -18.96 1.47 -6.61
N ALA A 427 -17.97 2.36 -6.56
CA ALA A 427 -18.10 3.73 -7.05
C ALA A 427 -18.40 3.81 -8.56
N ALA A 428 -17.75 2.96 -9.36
CA ALA A 428 -17.98 2.85 -10.80
C ALA A 428 -19.40 2.37 -11.12
N LEU A 429 -19.86 1.32 -10.43
CA LEU A 429 -21.19 0.75 -10.60
C LEU A 429 -22.29 1.75 -10.19
N ARG A 430 -22.09 2.50 -9.09
CA ARG A 430 -23.00 3.59 -8.66
C ARG A 430 -23.25 4.60 -9.79
N SER A 431 -22.18 5.07 -10.45
CA SER A 431 -22.31 6.06 -11.52
C SER A 431 -22.78 5.44 -12.85
N ALA A 432 -22.29 4.26 -13.20
CA ALA A 432 -22.73 3.54 -14.40
C ALA A 432 -24.24 3.25 -14.36
N TYR A 433 -24.79 2.90 -13.18
CA TYR A 433 -26.22 2.70 -13.00
C TYR A 433 -27.03 3.96 -13.31
N CYS A 434 -26.61 5.12 -12.78
CA CYS A 434 -27.29 6.39 -13.06
C CYS A 434 -27.18 6.79 -14.53
N LEU A 435 -26.00 6.64 -15.14
CA LEU A 435 -25.79 6.95 -16.56
C LEU A 435 -26.66 6.11 -17.51
N VAL A 436 -27.04 4.88 -17.12
CA VAL A 436 -27.91 4.00 -17.91
C VAL A 436 -29.38 4.21 -17.60
N THR A 437 -29.75 4.36 -16.32
CA THR A 437 -31.16 4.35 -15.88
C THR A 437 -31.76 5.74 -15.67
N GLY A 438 -30.93 6.78 -15.62
CA GLY A 438 -31.32 8.15 -15.28
C GLY A 438 -31.69 8.36 -13.80
N LYS A 439 -31.43 7.38 -12.92
CA LYS A 439 -31.72 7.44 -11.49
C LYS A 439 -30.59 6.83 -10.68
N ASN A 440 -30.37 7.34 -9.47
CA ASN A 440 -29.39 6.74 -8.57
C ASN A 440 -29.91 5.41 -8.01
N PRO A 441 -29.03 4.39 -7.86
CA PRO A 441 -29.36 3.22 -7.07
C PRO A 441 -29.35 3.58 -5.57
N SER A 442 -29.72 2.63 -4.71
CA SER A 442 -29.34 2.72 -3.30
C SER A 442 -27.82 2.87 -3.20
N PRO A 443 -27.26 3.75 -2.35
CA PRO A 443 -25.81 3.88 -2.19
C PRO A 443 -25.12 2.55 -1.86
N ASP A 444 -25.81 1.65 -1.17
CA ASP A 444 -25.28 0.33 -0.77
C ASP A 444 -25.70 -0.81 -1.71
N ALA A 445 -26.22 -0.50 -2.90
CA ALA A 445 -26.70 -1.50 -3.87
C ALA A 445 -25.63 -2.48 -4.36
N PHE A 446 -24.34 -2.13 -4.20
CA PHE A 446 -23.20 -2.93 -4.66
C PHE A 446 -22.33 -3.43 -3.51
N GLN A 447 -22.86 -3.52 -2.28
CA GLN A 447 -22.08 -3.91 -1.10
C GLN A 447 -21.44 -5.31 -1.19
N ASP A 448 -21.90 -6.19 -2.08
CA ASP A 448 -21.36 -7.56 -2.24
C ASP A 448 -19.90 -7.57 -2.73
N VAL A 449 -19.38 -6.44 -3.24
CA VAL A 449 -17.96 -6.33 -3.60
C VAL A 449 -17.04 -5.90 -2.44
N ARG A 450 -17.61 -5.59 -1.26
CA ARG A 450 -16.88 -5.18 -0.05
C ARG A 450 -16.24 -6.39 0.64
N GLY A 451 -15.45 -6.13 1.69
CA GLY A 451 -14.82 -7.16 2.53
C GLY A 451 -13.40 -7.53 2.13
N MET A 452 -12.78 -8.42 2.90
CA MET A 452 -11.35 -8.71 2.87
C MET A 452 -10.94 -9.95 2.08
N ASP A 453 -11.92 -10.67 1.52
CA ASP A 453 -11.64 -11.84 0.68
C ASP A 453 -10.78 -11.45 -0.53
N GLY A 454 -9.76 -12.28 -0.80
CA GLY A 454 -8.75 -11.97 -1.80
C GLY A 454 -9.27 -11.95 -3.25
N TRP A 455 -10.37 -12.65 -3.50
CA TRP A 455 -11.09 -12.67 -4.78
C TRP A 455 -12.58 -12.77 -4.48
N LYS A 456 -13.32 -11.72 -4.87
CA LYS A 456 -14.77 -11.60 -4.74
C LYS A 456 -15.40 -11.51 -6.13
N GLU A 457 -16.59 -12.07 -6.29
CA GLU A 457 -17.35 -12.02 -7.53
C GLU A 457 -18.82 -11.74 -7.23
N SER A 458 -19.45 -10.98 -8.13
CA SER A 458 -20.89 -10.74 -8.07
C SER A 458 -21.43 -10.47 -9.46
N THR A 459 -22.74 -10.64 -9.63
CA THR A 459 -23.46 -10.24 -10.85
C THR A 459 -24.53 -9.24 -10.48
N PHE A 460 -24.39 -8.01 -10.98
CA PHE A 460 -25.37 -6.95 -10.77
C PHE A 460 -26.18 -6.70 -12.02
N HIS A 461 -27.42 -6.25 -11.88
CA HIS A 461 -28.26 -5.87 -13.01
C HIS A 461 -28.29 -4.34 -13.11
N ILE A 462 -27.81 -3.81 -14.24
CA ILE A 462 -27.98 -2.39 -14.59
C ILE A 462 -29.06 -2.34 -15.67
N ALA A 463 -30.24 -1.83 -15.31
CA ALA A 463 -31.47 -2.07 -16.06
C ALA A 463 -31.65 -3.58 -16.32
N ASP A 464 -31.83 -4.00 -17.58
CA ASP A 464 -32.00 -5.41 -17.95
C ASP A 464 -30.69 -6.12 -18.34
N THR A 465 -29.53 -5.47 -18.18
CA THR A 465 -28.24 -6.04 -18.56
C THR A 465 -27.51 -6.62 -17.34
N PRO A 466 -27.21 -7.94 -17.31
CA PRO A 466 -26.38 -8.53 -16.27
C PRO A 466 -24.92 -8.13 -16.47
N ILE A 467 -24.30 -7.64 -15.40
CA ILE A 467 -22.91 -7.22 -15.35
C ILE A 467 -22.17 -8.10 -14.36
N ARG A 468 -21.28 -8.95 -14.87
CA ARG A 468 -20.44 -9.85 -14.06
C ARG A 468 -19.18 -9.12 -13.66
N VAL A 469 -18.96 -8.98 -12.37
CA VAL A 469 -17.80 -8.25 -11.84
C VAL A 469 -16.95 -9.13 -10.95
N ALA A 470 -15.65 -8.81 -10.91
CA ALA A 470 -14.75 -9.36 -9.91
C ALA A 470 -13.93 -8.26 -9.25
N VAL A 471 -13.62 -8.46 -7.97
CA VAL A 471 -12.72 -7.60 -7.20
C VAL A 471 -11.62 -8.47 -6.63
N VAL A 472 -10.38 -8.09 -6.92
CA VAL A 472 -9.19 -8.84 -6.51
C VAL A 472 -8.26 -7.97 -5.69
N SER A 473 -7.83 -8.52 -4.55
CA SER A 473 -6.89 -7.89 -3.64
C SER A 473 -5.66 -8.76 -3.44
N GLY A 474 -4.48 -8.21 -3.72
CA GLY A 474 -3.21 -8.94 -3.68
C GLY A 474 -2.82 -9.55 -5.04
N LEU A 475 -1.56 -9.41 -5.44
CA LEU A 475 -1.10 -9.89 -6.75
C LEU A 475 -1.10 -11.41 -6.91
N GLY A 476 -0.99 -12.19 -5.82
CA GLY A 476 -1.18 -13.64 -5.87
C GLY A 476 -2.59 -14.04 -6.26
N ASN A 477 -3.60 -13.31 -5.77
CA ASN A 477 -4.99 -13.51 -6.19
C ASN A 477 -5.21 -13.01 -7.63
N ALA A 478 -4.57 -11.91 -8.02
CA ALA A 478 -4.61 -11.43 -9.42
C ALA A 478 -4.03 -12.46 -10.38
N ARG A 479 -2.91 -13.10 -10.03
CA ARG A 479 -2.33 -14.22 -10.77
C ARG A 479 -3.34 -15.35 -10.93
N ARG A 480 -4.02 -15.76 -9.85
CA ARG A 480 -5.04 -16.83 -9.88
C ARG A 480 -6.20 -16.47 -10.81
N LEU A 481 -6.74 -15.25 -10.71
CA LEU A 481 -7.84 -14.78 -11.54
C LEU A 481 -7.46 -14.72 -13.03
N ILE A 482 -6.29 -14.17 -13.37
CA ILE A 482 -5.85 -14.10 -14.77
C ILE A 482 -5.67 -15.49 -15.37
N GLN A 483 -5.13 -16.43 -14.60
CA GLN A 483 -4.98 -17.81 -15.05
C GLN A 483 -6.34 -18.51 -15.23
N ALA A 484 -7.32 -18.26 -14.37
CA ALA A 484 -8.69 -18.76 -14.54
C ALA A 484 -9.38 -18.16 -15.77
N LEU A 485 -9.22 -16.86 -16.03
CA LEU A 485 -9.70 -16.18 -17.24
C LEU A 485 -9.10 -16.82 -18.51
N ARG A 486 -7.79 -17.09 -18.51
CA ARG A 486 -7.10 -17.71 -19.66
C ARG A 486 -7.55 -19.13 -19.93
N ARG A 487 -7.88 -19.89 -18.88
CA ARG A 487 -8.43 -21.26 -19.00
C ARG A 487 -9.91 -21.27 -19.36
N GLY A 488 -10.59 -20.12 -19.36
CA GLY A 488 -12.02 -20.03 -19.61
C GLY A 488 -12.89 -20.57 -18.47
N GLU A 489 -12.33 -20.69 -17.26
CA GLU A 489 -13.06 -21.16 -16.07
C GLU A 489 -14.03 -20.10 -15.54
N VAL A 490 -13.70 -18.83 -15.74
CA VAL A 490 -14.49 -17.67 -15.32
C VAL A 490 -14.55 -16.65 -16.45
N GLN A 491 -15.59 -15.83 -16.45
CA GLN A 491 -15.77 -14.74 -17.40
C GLN A 491 -16.41 -13.55 -16.69
N TYR A 492 -15.80 -12.38 -16.84
CA TYR A 492 -16.27 -11.13 -16.25
C TYR A 492 -16.33 -10.04 -17.33
N ASP A 493 -17.11 -9.00 -17.03
CA ASP A 493 -17.25 -7.82 -17.87
C ASP A 493 -16.35 -6.68 -17.35
N PHE A 494 -16.25 -6.53 -16.02
CA PHE A 494 -15.42 -5.53 -15.35
C PHE A 494 -14.70 -6.10 -14.13
N VAL A 495 -13.39 -5.85 -14.00
CA VAL A 495 -12.56 -6.40 -12.93
C VAL A 495 -11.72 -5.31 -12.26
N GLU A 496 -11.91 -5.14 -10.95
CA GLU A 496 -11.03 -4.32 -10.12
C GLU A 496 -9.85 -5.16 -9.62
N VAL A 497 -8.62 -4.65 -9.78
CA VAL A 497 -7.44 -5.28 -9.21
C VAL A 497 -6.61 -4.29 -8.39
N MET A 498 -6.39 -4.64 -7.13
CA MET A 498 -5.51 -3.94 -6.21
C MET A 498 -4.29 -4.80 -5.87
N ALA A 499 -3.08 -4.27 -6.04
CA ALA A 499 -1.86 -5.03 -5.79
C ALA A 499 -1.64 -5.39 -4.31
N CYS A 500 -2.09 -4.52 -3.40
CA CYS A 500 -1.93 -4.72 -1.96
C CYS A 500 -3.15 -5.45 -1.37
N PRO A 501 -2.96 -6.44 -0.48
CA PRO A 501 -4.04 -7.02 0.29
C PRO A 501 -4.79 -5.94 1.09
N GLY A 502 -6.12 -5.96 1.04
CA GLY A 502 -6.98 -4.92 1.63
C GLY A 502 -6.99 -3.58 0.88
N GLY A 503 -6.42 -3.51 -0.34
CA GLY A 503 -6.41 -2.28 -1.14
C GLY A 503 -5.36 -1.27 -0.70
N CYS A 504 -5.59 0.01 -1.01
CA CYS A 504 -4.68 1.09 -0.66
C CYS A 504 -4.57 1.30 0.87
N SER A 505 -5.57 0.88 1.65
CA SER A 505 -5.54 0.82 3.12
C SER A 505 -4.40 -0.05 3.66
N GLY A 506 -4.03 -1.12 2.95
CA GLY A 506 -2.84 -1.96 3.20
C GLY A 506 -1.64 -1.59 2.34
N GLY A 507 -1.59 -0.36 1.83
CA GLY A 507 -0.57 0.08 0.88
C GLY A 507 0.84 0.12 1.48
N GLY A 508 1.87 -0.17 0.66
CA GLY A 508 3.26 -0.22 1.12
C GLY A 508 3.84 1.11 1.61
N GLY A 509 3.15 2.23 1.45
CA GLY A 509 3.49 3.56 1.96
C GLY A 509 2.84 3.91 3.31
N GLN A 510 2.00 3.02 3.86
CA GLN A 510 1.30 3.23 5.13
C GLN A 510 2.20 3.08 6.37
N PRO A 511 1.77 3.54 7.55
CA PRO A 511 2.46 3.25 8.80
C PRO A 511 2.62 1.73 9.02
N ILE A 512 3.75 1.37 9.62
CA ILE A 512 4.19 -0.01 9.83
C ILE A 512 3.92 -0.39 11.28
N HIS A 513 3.06 -1.40 11.47
CA HIS A 513 2.84 -2.09 12.73
C HIS A 513 3.31 -3.53 12.55
N ASP A 514 4.28 -3.97 13.35
CA ASP A 514 4.94 -5.24 13.07
C ASP A 514 3.96 -6.42 13.17
N GLY A 515 3.85 -7.17 12.07
CA GLY A 515 2.95 -8.34 11.97
C GLY A 515 1.47 -7.98 11.81
N GLN A 516 1.12 -6.71 11.57
CA GLN A 516 -0.26 -6.25 11.40
C GLN A 516 -0.40 -5.33 10.18
N GLU A 517 -1.33 -5.64 9.29
CA GLU A 517 -1.58 -4.83 8.08
C GLU A 517 -2.55 -3.66 8.32
N LEU A 518 -3.48 -3.80 9.28
CA LEU A 518 -4.55 -2.83 9.61
C LEU A 518 -5.43 -2.39 8.42
N ALA A 519 -5.35 -3.07 7.27
CA ALA A 519 -6.07 -2.69 6.08
C ALA A 519 -7.59 -2.76 6.25
N GLU A 520 -8.08 -3.74 7.00
CA GLU A 520 -9.51 -3.92 7.32
C GLU A 520 -10.04 -2.74 8.15
N SER A 521 -9.46 -2.48 9.33
CA SER A 521 -9.89 -1.39 10.20
C SER A 521 -9.76 -0.01 9.56
N ARG A 522 -8.75 0.21 8.70
CA ARG A 522 -8.64 1.42 7.89
C ARG A 522 -9.74 1.51 6.84
N SER A 523 -10.12 0.40 6.20
CA SER A 523 -11.18 0.37 5.21
C SER A 523 -12.57 0.59 5.82
N GLU A 524 -12.83 0.06 7.01
CA GLU A 524 -14.07 0.33 7.76
C GLU A 524 -14.27 1.83 8.02
N LYS A 525 -13.19 2.55 8.34
CA LYS A 525 -13.24 4.02 8.49
C LYS A 525 -13.65 4.72 7.19
N LEU A 526 -13.15 4.26 6.03
CA LEU A 526 -13.53 4.84 4.73
C LEU A 526 -15.02 4.63 4.44
N TYR A 527 -15.55 3.43 4.68
CA TYR A 527 -16.98 3.17 4.52
C TYR A 527 -17.82 3.94 5.53
N GLY A 528 -17.34 4.13 6.76
CA GLY A 528 -17.99 5.00 7.74
C GLY A 528 -18.08 6.46 7.27
N LEU A 529 -17.04 6.98 6.61
CA LEU A 529 -17.05 8.32 6.01
C LEU A 529 -18.00 8.44 4.82
N ASP A 530 -18.11 7.43 3.97
CA ASP A 530 -19.10 7.39 2.89
C ASP A 530 -20.54 7.35 3.43
N ALA A 531 -20.80 6.55 4.47
CA ALA A 531 -22.13 6.40 5.05
C ALA A 531 -22.72 7.70 5.62
N ILE A 532 -21.88 8.60 6.14
CA ILE A 532 -22.30 9.89 6.70
C ILE A 532 -22.18 11.05 5.72
N SER A 533 -21.72 10.82 4.49
CA SER A 533 -21.54 11.87 3.49
C SER A 533 -22.88 12.25 2.86
N ASP A 534 -23.14 13.56 2.75
CA ASP A 534 -24.30 14.07 2.02
C ASP A 534 -24.21 13.79 0.51
N LEU A 535 -22.99 13.63 -0.02
CA LEU A 535 -22.71 13.40 -1.43
C LEU A 535 -22.10 12.00 -1.60
N ARG A 536 -22.86 10.99 -2.02
CA ARG A 536 -22.38 9.59 -2.11
C ARG A 536 -22.12 9.09 -3.54
N PHE A 537 -22.29 9.95 -4.54
CA PHE A 537 -22.17 9.60 -5.96
C PHE A 537 -21.21 10.55 -6.69
N SER A 538 -20.25 9.99 -7.42
CA SER A 538 -19.24 10.78 -8.13
C SER A 538 -19.81 11.76 -9.15
N HIS A 539 -20.86 11.34 -9.87
CA HIS A 539 -21.53 12.16 -10.89
C HIS A 539 -22.37 13.30 -10.31
N GLU A 540 -22.60 13.32 -8.99
CA GLU A 540 -23.30 14.40 -8.30
C GLU A 540 -22.34 15.45 -7.74
N ASN A 541 -21.02 15.21 -7.81
CA ASN A 541 -20.04 16.14 -7.27
C ASN A 541 -20.09 17.47 -8.04
N PRO A 542 -20.48 18.59 -7.39
CA PRO A 542 -20.73 19.85 -8.07
C PRO A 542 -19.46 20.45 -8.69
N SER A 543 -18.29 20.23 -8.07
CA SER A 543 -17.01 20.67 -8.61
C SER A 543 -16.62 19.88 -9.86
N VAL A 544 -16.89 18.56 -9.87
CA VAL A 544 -16.64 17.70 -11.05
C VAL A 544 -17.59 18.08 -12.18
N GLN A 545 -18.87 18.28 -11.90
CA GLN A 545 -19.85 18.74 -12.89
C GLN A 545 -19.44 20.09 -13.50
N ARG A 546 -18.99 21.03 -12.67
CA ARG A 546 -18.49 22.34 -13.13
C ARG A 546 -17.26 22.18 -14.02
N LEU A 547 -16.29 21.36 -13.63
CA LEU A 547 -15.10 21.07 -14.44
C LEU A 547 -15.46 20.50 -15.82
N TYR A 548 -16.40 19.55 -15.90
CA TYR A 548 -16.89 19.07 -17.20
C TYR A 548 -17.59 20.16 -17.99
N LYS A 549 -18.52 20.89 -17.37
CA LYS A 549 -19.28 21.94 -18.06
C LYS A 549 -18.39 23.05 -18.62
N ASP A 550 -17.43 23.52 -17.82
CA ASP A 550 -16.67 24.74 -18.10
C ASP A 550 -15.37 24.45 -18.85
N PHE A 551 -14.84 23.22 -18.77
CA PHE A 551 -13.50 22.92 -19.29
C PHE A 551 -13.38 21.61 -20.09
N LEU A 552 -13.88 20.47 -19.60
CA LEU A 552 -13.68 19.16 -20.24
C LEU A 552 -14.81 18.74 -21.22
N VAL A 553 -15.88 19.51 -21.29
CA VAL A 553 -17.11 19.28 -22.07
C VAL A 553 -17.96 18.10 -21.58
N ARG A 554 -17.44 16.87 -21.68
CA ARG A 554 -18.12 15.64 -21.24
C ARG A 554 -17.09 14.52 -21.04
N PRO A 555 -17.41 13.45 -20.29
CA PRO A 555 -16.58 12.26 -20.26
C PRO A 555 -16.32 11.72 -21.66
N LEU A 556 -15.10 11.23 -21.89
CA LEU A 556 -14.60 10.72 -23.17
C LEU A 556 -14.64 11.76 -24.33
N SER A 557 -14.68 13.06 -24.03
CA SER A 557 -14.44 14.09 -25.04
C SER A 557 -12.97 14.07 -25.49
N GLU A 558 -12.63 14.71 -26.61
CA GLU A 558 -11.23 14.81 -27.07
C GLU A 558 -10.32 15.43 -26.01
N LYS A 559 -10.78 16.50 -25.35
CA LYS A 559 -10.02 17.20 -24.31
C LYS A 559 -9.90 16.37 -23.03
N ALA A 560 -10.97 15.69 -22.63
CA ALA A 560 -10.94 14.75 -21.51
C ALA A 560 -9.97 13.59 -21.80
N HIS A 561 -10.04 13.01 -23.00
CA HIS A 561 -9.15 11.94 -23.42
C HIS A 561 -7.68 12.37 -23.45
N HIS A 562 -7.39 13.58 -23.90
CA HIS A 562 -6.03 14.11 -23.90
C HIS A 562 -5.45 14.29 -22.49
N LEU A 563 -6.23 14.85 -21.56
CA LEU A 563 -5.76 15.18 -20.21
C LEU A 563 -5.85 14.02 -19.23
N LEU A 564 -6.92 13.23 -19.32
CA LEU A 564 -7.35 12.28 -18.29
C LEU A 564 -7.15 10.82 -18.68
N HIS A 565 -6.73 10.51 -19.90
CA HIS A 565 -6.43 9.14 -20.33
C HIS A 565 -4.94 8.95 -20.61
N THR A 566 -4.51 7.70 -20.65
CA THR A 566 -3.11 7.34 -20.88
C THR A 566 -2.99 6.15 -21.82
N ASP A 567 -1.90 6.14 -22.60
CA ASP A 567 -1.53 5.01 -23.43
C ASP A 567 -0.62 4.07 -22.63
N HIS A 568 -1.16 2.93 -22.22
CA HIS A 568 -0.40 1.91 -21.51
C HIS A 568 0.70 1.28 -22.36
N THR A 569 0.73 1.45 -23.68
CA THR A 569 1.75 0.88 -24.58
C THR A 569 2.94 1.80 -24.83
N ALA A 570 2.84 3.09 -24.50
CA ALA A 570 3.88 4.10 -24.73
C ALA A 570 5.09 4.01 -23.78
N TRP A 571 5.09 3.06 -22.85
CA TRP A 571 6.22 2.80 -21.95
C TRP A 571 6.33 1.30 -21.64
N GLU A 572 7.53 0.85 -21.29
CA GLU A 572 7.83 -0.57 -21.09
C GLU A 572 8.10 -0.92 -19.62
N MET A 573 7.88 -2.20 -19.31
CA MET A 573 8.25 -2.82 -18.04
C MET A 573 9.25 -3.93 -18.30
N PRO A 574 10.27 -4.11 -17.43
CA PRO A 574 11.04 -5.34 -17.44
C PRO A 574 10.10 -6.55 -17.34
N LEU A 575 10.18 -7.44 -18.33
CA LEU A 575 9.38 -8.65 -18.36
C LEU A 575 9.81 -9.62 -17.26
N SER A 576 8.89 -10.48 -16.83
CA SER A 576 9.20 -11.56 -15.90
C SER A 576 10.29 -12.49 -16.46
N PRO A 577 11.11 -13.15 -15.62
CA PRO A 577 12.10 -14.11 -16.10
C PRO A 577 11.51 -15.26 -16.94
N GLU A 578 10.23 -15.59 -16.73
CA GLU A 578 9.50 -16.58 -17.53
C GLU A 578 9.17 -16.05 -18.92
N ASN A 579 8.74 -14.79 -19.01
CA ASN A 579 8.36 -14.14 -20.26
C ASN A 579 9.56 -13.65 -21.09
N GLN A 580 10.76 -13.51 -20.50
CA GLN A 580 11.98 -13.18 -21.25
C GLN A 580 12.55 -14.34 -22.07
N LYS A 581 12.11 -15.58 -21.79
CA LYS A 581 12.60 -16.80 -22.46
C LYS A 581 11.79 -17.19 -23.70
N ASN A 582 10.59 -16.61 -23.83
CA ASN A 582 9.67 -16.77 -24.96
C ASN A 582 9.76 -15.54 -25.86
#